data_AF-A0A961UES4-F1
#
_entry.id   AF-A0A961UES4-F1
#
_cell.length_a   1.000
_cell.length_b   1.000
_cell.length_c   1.000
_cell.angle_alpha   90.00
_cell.angle_beta   90.00
_cell.angle_gamma   90.00
#
_symmetry.space_group_name_H-M   'P 1'
#
loop_
_entity.id
_entity.type
_entity.pdbx_description
1 polymer ?
#
loop_
_entity_poly.entity_id
_entity_poly.type
_entity_poly.pdbx_seq_one_letter_code
_entity_poly.pdbx_strand_id
1 'polypeptide(L)'
;MNRQPPADGANAPGPAAGVAPDKDEVLRDLDRTFHALLGEATGGISQIGLAEAWADWLSHLALAPGTQAWALRKGSEKWARFAEMLAACAAGSSDDAACITPLPHDHRFDDEAWSNFPYNVLHQAFLLNQQWWHNLTTGVPGVDARNERLVEFYSRQILDMLSPSNFPATNPEVLEATLREAGLNFTRGFGYWLEDMRRQVTGDKPVGSEAFVPGRTVAVTPGDVVYENRLIELIQYRPTTDTVHEQPLLIVPAWIMKYYILDLSPENSLVAHLVSQGFSVFCISWKNPGEAERDLTLDDYRRLGVEAALDAVEAITGARHVHTAGYCLGGTLLAFAAAALAGRGDRRIASMTLLAAQVDFTEA
;
A
#
# COMPACT_ATOMS: atom_id res chain seq x y z
N MET A 1 -21.82 -60.74 41.32
CA MET A 1 -20.36 -61.00 41.45
C MET A 1 -19.76 -59.77 42.08
N ASN A 2 -19.08 -59.93 43.22
CA ASN A 2 -18.81 -58.93 44.26
C ASN A 2 -17.84 -57.78 43.89
N ARG A 3 -18.07 -56.67 44.60
CA ARG A 3 -17.23 -55.50 44.93
C ARG A 3 -15.80 -55.84 45.43
N GLN A 4 -14.76 -55.06 45.06
CA GLN A 4 -14.12 -53.96 45.83
C GLN A 4 -12.86 -53.38 45.10
N PRO A 5 -12.42 -52.14 45.40
CA PRO A 5 -11.44 -51.32 44.64
C PRO A 5 -10.00 -51.35 45.21
N PRO A 6 -9.00 -50.81 44.50
CA PRO A 6 -8.16 -49.72 45.05
C PRO A 6 -7.65 -48.75 43.94
N ALA A 7 -7.08 -47.57 44.14
CA ALA A 7 -6.82 -46.69 45.28
C ALA A 7 -6.56 -45.29 44.68
N ASP A 8 -6.93 -44.24 45.40
CA ASP A 8 -6.48 -42.88 45.14
C ASP A 8 -4.95 -42.81 45.18
N GLY A 9 -4.38 -42.30 44.09
CA GLY A 9 -2.98 -41.93 43.98
C GLY A 9 -2.90 -40.59 43.25
N ALA A 10 -2.99 -39.51 44.02
CA ALA A 10 -2.78 -38.15 43.55
C ALA A 10 -1.43 -38.05 42.81
N ASN A 11 -1.46 -37.58 41.57
CA ASN A 11 -0.34 -36.89 40.97
C ASN A 11 -0.90 -35.83 40.02
N ALA A 12 -1.26 -34.68 40.60
CA ALA A 12 -1.32 -33.45 39.83
C ALA A 12 0.07 -33.24 39.20
N PRO A 13 0.18 -32.92 37.90
CA PRO A 13 1.46 -32.52 37.34
C PRO A 13 1.89 -31.25 38.09
N GLY A 14 2.95 -31.36 38.89
CA GLY A 14 3.59 -30.20 39.50
C GLY A 14 4.00 -29.20 38.40
N PRO A 15 4.09 -27.91 38.72
CA PRO A 15 4.50 -26.90 37.75
C PRO A 15 5.84 -27.34 37.16
N ALA A 16 5.89 -27.47 35.84
CA ALA A 16 7.11 -27.79 35.12
C ALA A 16 8.19 -26.82 35.60
N ALA A 17 9.21 -27.36 36.27
CA ALA A 17 10.38 -26.60 36.66
C ALA A 17 10.91 -25.92 35.41
N GLY A 18 11.01 -24.58 35.45
CA GLY A 18 11.48 -23.78 34.34
C GLY A 18 12.84 -24.29 33.88
N VAL A 19 12.84 -24.95 32.73
CA VAL A 19 14.07 -25.24 32.00
C VAL A 19 14.65 -23.88 31.65
N ALA A 20 15.83 -23.57 32.19
CA ALA A 20 16.54 -22.36 31.81
C ALA A 20 16.66 -22.35 30.27
N PRO A 21 16.29 -21.26 29.59
CA PRO A 21 16.28 -21.23 28.13
C PRO A 21 17.66 -21.63 27.62
N ASP A 22 17.68 -22.46 26.59
CA ASP A 22 18.91 -22.90 25.94
C ASP A 22 19.72 -21.64 25.56
N LYS A 23 21.03 -21.64 25.78
CA LYS A 23 21.86 -20.47 25.43
C LYS A 23 21.71 -20.12 23.95
N ASP A 24 21.48 -21.12 23.12
CA ASP A 24 21.24 -20.93 21.69
C ASP A 24 19.85 -20.33 21.40
N GLU A 25 18.87 -20.52 22.28
CA GLU A 25 17.54 -19.91 22.21
C GLU A 25 17.58 -18.45 22.65
N VAL A 26 18.29 -18.14 23.75
CA VAL A 26 18.48 -16.75 24.22
C VAL A 26 19.20 -15.90 23.18
N LEU A 27 20.24 -16.45 22.53
CA LEU A 27 20.97 -15.75 21.47
C LEU A 27 20.09 -15.52 20.23
N ARG A 28 19.29 -16.52 19.82
CA ARG A 28 18.33 -16.37 18.70
C ARG A 28 17.25 -15.34 18.99
N ASP A 29 16.78 -15.26 20.22
CA ASP A 29 15.77 -14.26 20.61
C ASP A 29 16.36 -12.85 20.67
N LEU A 30 17.64 -12.71 21.02
CA LEU A 30 18.37 -11.44 20.89
C LEU A 30 18.45 -11.00 19.42
N ASP A 31 18.81 -11.90 18.51
CA ASP A 31 18.84 -11.61 17.07
C ASP A 31 17.46 -11.23 16.53
N ARG A 32 16.40 -11.96 16.91
CA ARG A 32 15.01 -11.63 16.53
C ARG A 32 14.61 -10.26 17.03
N THR A 33 14.95 -9.93 18.28
CA THR A 33 14.64 -8.62 18.87
C THR A 33 15.39 -7.51 18.14
N PHE A 34 16.68 -7.73 17.85
CA PHE A 34 17.47 -6.79 17.07
C PHE A 34 16.88 -6.57 15.66
N HIS A 35 16.51 -7.63 14.96
CA HIS A 35 15.89 -7.53 13.64
C HIS A 35 14.50 -6.89 13.68
N ALA A 36 13.71 -7.11 14.73
CA ALA A 36 12.43 -6.44 14.92
C ALA A 36 12.61 -4.93 15.12
N LEU A 37 13.54 -4.52 15.99
CA LEU A 37 13.87 -3.11 16.22
C LEU A 37 14.44 -2.44 14.96
N LEU A 38 15.31 -3.16 14.24
CA LEU A 38 15.86 -2.67 12.97
C LEU A 38 14.75 -2.50 11.93
N GLY A 39 13.84 -3.47 11.82
CA GLY A 39 12.70 -3.40 10.91
C GLY A 39 11.75 -2.24 11.25
N GLU A 40 11.50 -1.97 12.52
CA GLU A 40 10.72 -0.81 12.96
C GLU A 40 11.44 0.50 12.62
N ALA A 41 12.73 0.61 12.94
CA ALA A 41 13.54 1.80 12.69
C ALA A 41 13.70 2.13 11.20
N THR A 42 13.71 1.12 10.32
CA THR A 42 13.84 1.31 8.87
C THR A 42 12.50 1.30 8.13
N GLY A 43 11.37 1.20 8.84
CA GLY A 43 10.05 1.06 8.21
C GLY A 43 9.92 -0.18 7.33
N GLY A 44 10.64 -1.25 7.65
CA GLY A 44 10.66 -2.53 6.91
C GLY A 44 11.62 -2.58 5.73
N ILE A 45 12.41 -1.52 5.48
CA ILE A 45 13.36 -1.48 4.37
C ILE A 45 14.63 -2.28 4.72
N SER A 46 14.95 -3.27 3.89
CA SER A 46 16.18 -4.09 4.03
C SER A 46 17.43 -3.29 3.66
N GLN A 47 18.25 -2.97 4.65
CA GLN A 47 19.51 -2.23 4.45
C GLN A 47 20.53 -3.05 3.65
N ILE A 48 20.59 -4.36 3.90
CA ILE A 48 21.50 -5.26 3.20
C ILE A 48 21.09 -5.39 1.74
N GLY A 49 19.79 -5.60 1.46
CA GLY A 49 19.30 -5.71 0.09
C GLY A 49 19.53 -4.44 -0.74
N LEU A 50 19.40 -3.25 -0.13
CA LEU A 50 19.78 -2.01 -0.79
C LEU A 50 21.28 -1.91 -1.04
N ALA A 51 22.10 -2.22 -0.05
CA ALA A 51 23.56 -2.19 -0.19
C ALA A 51 24.03 -3.16 -1.30
N GLU A 52 23.46 -4.35 -1.37
CA GLU A 52 23.71 -5.34 -2.42
C GLU A 52 23.32 -4.80 -3.80
N ALA A 53 22.13 -4.21 -3.94
CA ALA A 53 21.67 -3.64 -5.20
C ALA A 53 22.60 -2.51 -5.69
N TRP A 54 23.00 -1.61 -4.80
CA TRP A 54 23.96 -0.54 -5.11
C TRP A 54 25.34 -1.07 -5.46
N ALA A 55 25.84 -2.08 -4.74
CA ALA A 55 27.14 -2.70 -5.01
C ALA A 55 27.17 -3.43 -6.36
N ASP A 56 26.10 -4.15 -6.69
CA ASP A 56 25.92 -4.85 -7.97
C ASP A 56 25.91 -3.87 -9.13
N TRP A 57 25.06 -2.83 -9.06
CA TRP A 57 25.01 -1.76 -10.06
C TRP A 57 26.37 -1.06 -10.23
N LEU A 58 27.00 -0.64 -9.14
CA LEU A 58 28.27 0.09 -9.19
C LEU A 58 29.38 -0.74 -9.81
N SER A 59 29.46 -2.03 -9.47
CA SER A 59 30.48 -2.94 -9.98
C SER A 59 30.35 -3.16 -11.49
N HIS A 60 29.12 -3.39 -11.97
CA HIS A 60 28.85 -3.56 -13.39
C HIS A 60 29.05 -2.26 -14.18
N LEU A 61 28.60 -1.12 -13.64
CA LEU A 61 28.83 0.18 -14.27
C LEU A 61 30.33 0.49 -14.37
N ALA A 62 31.11 0.19 -13.31
CA ALA A 62 32.56 0.40 -13.29
C ALA A 62 33.29 -0.44 -14.35
N LEU A 63 32.78 -1.63 -14.67
CA LEU A 63 33.35 -2.55 -15.66
C LEU A 63 32.72 -2.43 -17.06
N ALA A 64 31.85 -1.43 -17.29
CA ALA A 64 31.16 -1.21 -18.56
C ALA A 64 31.65 0.07 -19.28
N PRO A 65 32.84 0.06 -19.94
CA PRO A 65 33.43 1.25 -20.55
C PRO A 65 32.56 1.85 -21.67
N GLY A 66 31.80 1.02 -22.39
CA GLY A 66 30.84 1.49 -23.41
C GLY A 66 29.70 2.31 -22.81
N THR A 67 29.11 1.82 -21.71
CA THR A 67 28.06 2.52 -20.96
C THR A 67 28.59 3.82 -20.36
N GLN A 68 29.80 3.82 -19.80
CA GLN A 68 30.45 5.03 -19.29
C GLN A 68 30.66 6.08 -20.39
N ALA A 69 31.23 5.69 -21.53
CA ALA A 69 31.45 6.60 -22.66
C ALA A 69 30.13 7.16 -23.20
N TRP A 70 29.09 6.31 -23.30
CA TRP A 70 27.76 6.73 -23.71
C TRP A 70 27.15 7.74 -22.71
N ALA A 71 27.24 7.47 -21.41
CA ALA A 71 26.71 8.34 -20.37
C ALA A 71 27.44 9.68 -20.30
N LEU A 72 28.76 9.69 -20.49
CA LEU A 72 29.57 10.91 -20.59
C LEU A 72 29.15 11.75 -21.80
N ARG A 73 29.00 11.14 -22.98
CA ARG A 73 28.54 11.84 -24.18
C ARG A 73 27.14 12.42 -24.00
N LYS A 74 26.22 11.63 -23.44
CA LYS A 74 24.86 12.10 -23.14
C LYS A 74 24.83 13.20 -22.10
N GLY A 75 25.66 13.11 -21.07
CA GLY A 75 25.87 14.17 -20.10
C GLY A 75 26.35 15.46 -20.78
N SER A 76 27.39 15.38 -21.62
CA SER A 76 27.92 16.56 -22.32
C SER A 76 26.91 17.19 -23.28
N GLU A 77 26.12 16.40 -24.01
CA GLU A 77 25.06 16.90 -24.89
C GLU A 77 24.01 17.69 -24.10
N LYS A 78 23.62 17.20 -22.92
CA LYS A 78 22.66 17.87 -22.04
C LYS A 78 23.23 19.14 -21.41
N TRP A 79 24.46 19.07 -20.91
CA TRP A 79 25.14 20.23 -20.31
C TRP A 79 25.37 21.36 -21.31
N ALA A 80 25.67 21.04 -22.57
CA ALA A 80 25.77 22.03 -23.63
C ALA A 80 24.45 22.77 -23.86
N ARG A 81 23.33 22.03 -24.01
CA ARG A 81 21.99 22.63 -24.16
C ARG A 81 21.61 23.48 -22.95
N PHE A 82 21.91 23.00 -21.75
CA PHE A 82 21.66 23.75 -20.52
C PHE A 82 22.48 25.04 -20.45
N ALA A 83 23.75 25.01 -20.87
CA ALA A 83 24.60 26.20 -20.92
C ALA A 83 24.08 27.23 -21.96
N GLU A 84 23.60 26.78 -23.11
CA GLU A 84 22.94 27.63 -24.12
C GLU A 84 21.69 28.31 -23.55
N MET A 85 20.81 27.56 -22.87
CA MET A 85 19.64 28.11 -22.19
C MET A 85 20.01 29.11 -21.11
N LEU A 86 21.01 28.81 -20.27
CA LEU A 86 21.47 29.71 -19.23
C LEU A 86 21.99 31.02 -19.82
N ALA A 87 22.76 30.95 -20.91
CA ALA A 87 23.25 32.13 -21.63
C ALA A 87 22.10 32.96 -22.22
N ALA A 88 21.09 32.32 -22.81
CA ALA A 88 19.90 32.98 -23.34
C ALA A 88 19.08 33.69 -22.24
N CYS A 89 18.86 33.02 -21.10
CA CYS A 89 18.18 33.61 -19.95
C CYS A 89 18.96 34.82 -19.40
N ALA A 90 20.29 34.70 -19.27
CA ALA A 90 21.15 35.80 -18.82
C ALA A 90 21.16 36.99 -19.80
N ALA A 91 20.95 36.74 -21.10
CA ALA A 91 20.81 37.76 -22.13
C ALA A 91 19.41 38.39 -22.20
N GLY A 92 18.46 37.95 -21.37
CA GLY A 92 17.09 38.45 -21.34
C GLY A 92 16.18 37.92 -22.46
N SER A 93 16.61 36.89 -23.20
CA SER A 93 15.79 36.17 -24.18
C SER A 93 15.30 34.87 -23.55
N SER A 94 14.19 34.93 -22.81
CA SER A 94 13.61 33.78 -22.10
C SER A 94 12.50 33.06 -22.85
N ASP A 95 12.05 33.59 -23.99
CA ASP A 95 10.94 33.01 -24.73
C ASP A 95 11.39 31.68 -25.38
N ASP A 96 10.85 30.56 -24.86
CA ASP A 96 10.93 29.17 -25.38
C ASP A 96 12.18 28.31 -25.10
N ALA A 97 13.10 28.71 -24.22
CA ALA A 97 14.33 27.93 -23.99
C ALA A 97 14.16 26.72 -23.03
N ALA A 98 13.09 25.92 -23.11
CA ALA A 98 12.98 24.70 -22.31
C ALA A 98 13.91 23.59 -22.86
N CYS A 99 14.87 23.14 -22.06
CA CYS A 99 15.79 22.06 -22.43
C CYS A 99 15.14 20.66 -22.36
N ILE A 100 14.22 20.50 -21.42
CA ILE A 100 13.51 19.25 -21.12
C ILE A 100 12.11 19.55 -20.60
N THR A 101 11.15 18.73 -21.01
CA THR A 101 9.78 18.80 -20.50
C THR A 101 9.65 17.84 -19.30
N PRO A 102 8.94 18.24 -18.22
CA PRO A 102 8.55 17.32 -17.15
C PRO A 102 7.82 16.09 -17.70
N LEU A 103 7.83 15.00 -16.93
CA LEU A 103 7.01 13.83 -17.25
C LEU A 103 5.52 14.19 -17.10
N PRO A 104 4.59 13.54 -17.83
CA PRO A 104 3.17 13.90 -17.80
C PRO A 104 2.50 13.89 -16.42
N HIS A 105 3.07 13.15 -15.46
CA HIS A 105 2.60 13.05 -14.08
C HIS A 105 3.38 13.91 -13.08
N ASP A 106 4.39 14.66 -13.54
CA ASP A 106 5.18 15.56 -12.69
C ASP A 106 4.64 16.99 -12.74
N HIS A 107 3.75 17.29 -11.80
CA HIS A 107 3.03 18.57 -11.70
C HIS A 107 3.75 19.64 -10.85
N ARG A 108 4.99 19.37 -10.40
CA ARG A 108 5.70 20.26 -9.47
C ARG A 108 6.07 21.63 -10.05
N PHE A 109 6.06 21.75 -11.38
CA PHE A 109 6.54 22.92 -12.11
C PHE A 109 5.47 23.51 -13.05
N ASP A 110 4.19 23.22 -12.78
CA ASP A 110 3.07 23.63 -13.65
C ASP A 110 2.75 25.13 -13.55
N ASP A 111 3.08 25.78 -12.43
CA ASP A 111 2.86 27.22 -12.24
C ASP A 111 3.75 28.06 -13.17
N GLU A 112 3.20 29.13 -13.75
CA GLU A 112 3.88 30.02 -14.71
C GLU A 112 5.16 30.63 -14.13
N ALA A 113 5.22 30.84 -12.81
CA ALA A 113 6.40 31.39 -12.16
C ALA A 113 7.66 30.52 -12.33
N TRP A 114 7.50 29.21 -12.55
CA TRP A 114 8.61 28.31 -12.86
C TRP A 114 9.23 28.54 -14.24
N SER A 115 8.54 29.23 -15.14
CA SER A 115 9.06 29.60 -16.47
C SER A 115 9.94 30.85 -16.43
N ASN A 116 9.98 31.57 -15.30
CA ASN A 116 10.72 32.82 -15.15
C ASN A 116 12.12 32.59 -14.55
N PHE A 117 13.08 33.44 -14.93
CA PHE A 117 14.41 33.45 -14.33
C PHE A 117 14.34 33.89 -12.85
N PRO A 118 15.04 33.22 -11.91
CA PRO A 118 15.97 32.10 -12.09
C PRO A 118 15.36 30.69 -11.97
N TYR A 119 14.06 30.57 -11.71
CA TYR A 119 13.38 29.29 -11.42
C TYR A 119 13.34 28.36 -12.63
N ASN A 120 13.29 28.92 -13.84
CA ASN A 120 13.40 28.15 -15.08
C ASN A 120 14.72 27.39 -15.17
N VAL A 121 15.83 28.04 -14.86
CA VAL A 121 17.16 27.41 -14.82
C VAL A 121 17.23 26.33 -13.75
N LEU A 122 16.69 26.59 -12.55
CA LEU A 122 16.76 25.67 -11.42
C LEU A 122 16.02 24.36 -11.69
N HIS A 123 14.76 24.43 -12.14
CA HIS A 123 13.99 23.21 -12.37
C HIS A 123 14.48 22.45 -13.62
N GLN A 124 14.92 23.15 -14.67
CA GLN A 124 15.51 22.51 -15.85
C GLN A 124 16.81 21.77 -15.51
N ALA A 125 17.67 22.35 -14.67
CA ALA A 125 18.88 21.68 -14.16
C ALA A 125 18.53 20.39 -13.40
N PHE A 126 17.51 20.49 -12.54
CA PHE A 126 17.00 19.36 -11.77
C PHE A 126 16.46 18.23 -12.68
N LEU A 127 15.57 18.54 -13.62
CA LEU A 127 14.99 17.56 -14.55
C LEU A 127 16.05 16.89 -15.42
N LEU A 128 17.05 17.65 -15.90
CA LEU A 128 18.17 17.08 -16.66
C LEU A 128 19.00 16.12 -15.81
N ASN A 129 19.21 16.43 -14.52
CA ASN A 129 19.90 15.57 -13.57
C ASN A 129 19.11 14.29 -13.30
N GLN A 130 17.80 14.38 -13.09
CA GLN A 130 16.91 13.21 -12.94
C GLN A 130 16.98 12.29 -14.16
N GLN A 131 16.85 12.84 -15.37
CA GLN A 131 16.93 12.05 -16.59
C GLN A 131 18.35 11.49 -16.82
N TRP A 132 19.40 12.16 -16.34
CA TRP A 132 20.76 11.62 -16.43
C TRP A 132 20.98 10.45 -15.48
N TRP A 133 20.48 10.53 -14.25
CA TRP A 133 20.52 9.41 -13.31
C TRP A 133 19.69 8.22 -13.79
N HIS A 134 18.48 8.45 -14.31
CA HIS A 134 17.68 7.37 -14.89
C HIS A 134 18.45 6.61 -15.99
N ASN A 135 19.19 7.33 -16.83
CA ASN A 135 20.04 6.74 -17.87
C ASN A 135 21.25 5.96 -17.32
N LEU A 136 21.75 6.33 -16.13
CA LEU A 136 22.86 5.63 -15.47
C LEU A 136 22.42 4.40 -14.69
N THR A 137 21.17 4.39 -14.23
CA THR A 137 20.62 3.31 -13.40
C THR A 137 19.84 2.28 -14.20
N THR A 138 19.64 2.48 -15.51
CA THR A 138 18.82 1.61 -16.36
C THR A 138 19.63 1.04 -17.52
N GLY A 139 19.45 -0.24 -17.83
CA GLY A 139 20.10 -0.90 -18.96
C GLY A 139 21.61 -1.10 -18.79
N VAL A 140 22.09 -1.23 -17.55
CA VAL A 140 23.52 -1.45 -17.28
C VAL A 140 23.84 -2.93 -17.49
N PRO A 141 24.75 -3.29 -18.43
CA PRO A 141 24.99 -4.70 -18.75
C PRO A 141 25.48 -5.51 -17.54
N GLY A 142 24.79 -6.62 -17.25
CA GLY A 142 25.15 -7.59 -16.22
C GLY A 142 24.51 -7.34 -14.84
N VAL A 143 23.90 -6.19 -14.62
CA VAL A 143 23.16 -5.91 -13.37
C VAL A 143 21.92 -6.80 -13.29
N ASP A 144 21.63 -7.34 -12.10
CA ASP A 144 20.41 -8.10 -11.89
C ASP A 144 19.17 -7.20 -12.04
N ALA A 145 18.13 -7.70 -12.71
CA ALA A 145 16.94 -6.91 -13.05
C ALA A 145 16.17 -6.39 -11.81
N ARG A 146 16.24 -7.09 -10.68
CA ARG A 146 15.67 -6.60 -9.41
C ARG A 146 16.54 -5.49 -8.83
N ASN A 147 17.86 -5.66 -8.84
CA ASN A 147 18.79 -4.66 -8.34
C ASN A 147 18.74 -3.38 -9.16
N GLU A 148 18.64 -3.49 -10.49
CA GLU A 148 18.46 -2.35 -11.39
C GLU A 148 17.22 -1.53 -11.02
N ARG A 149 16.06 -2.20 -10.87
CA ARG A 149 14.79 -1.57 -10.44
C ARG A 149 14.92 -0.88 -9.08
N LEU A 150 15.61 -1.49 -8.12
CA LEU A 150 15.83 -0.89 -6.81
C LEU A 150 16.70 0.37 -6.90
N VAL A 151 17.84 0.30 -7.59
CA VAL A 151 18.75 1.44 -7.72
C VAL A 151 18.08 2.58 -8.48
N GLU A 152 17.36 2.30 -9.57
CA GLU A 152 16.59 3.29 -10.32
C GLU A 152 15.54 3.98 -9.44
N PHE A 153 14.73 3.19 -8.72
CA PHE A 153 13.69 3.70 -7.85
C PHE A 153 14.26 4.59 -6.73
N TYR A 154 15.24 4.10 -5.98
CA TYR A 154 15.81 4.84 -4.85
C TYR A 154 16.63 6.06 -5.29
N SER A 155 17.33 5.98 -6.43
CA SER A 155 17.99 7.15 -7.02
C SER A 155 16.98 8.25 -7.33
N ARG A 156 15.83 7.88 -7.92
CA ARG A 156 14.73 8.82 -8.15
C ARG A 156 14.19 9.41 -6.85
N GLN A 157 13.96 8.60 -5.81
CA GLN A 157 13.49 9.10 -4.51
C GLN A 157 14.46 10.11 -3.88
N ILE A 158 15.77 9.81 -3.89
CA ILE A 158 16.81 10.71 -3.37
C ILE A 158 16.80 12.03 -4.14
N LEU A 159 16.72 11.97 -5.47
CA LEU A 159 16.66 13.18 -6.29
C LEU A 159 15.37 13.96 -6.03
N ASP A 160 14.23 13.30 -5.93
CA ASP A 160 12.94 13.95 -5.64
C ASP A 160 12.94 14.68 -4.30
N MET A 161 13.67 14.19 -3.29
CA MET A 161 13.88 14.91 -2.01
C MET A 161 14.65 16.22 -2.20
N LEU A 162 15.57 16.27 -3.16
CA LEU A 162 16.39 17.44 -3.48
C LEU A 162 15.75 18.37 -4.52
N SER A 163 14.49 18.14 -4.89
CA SER A 163 13.76 18.99 -5.83
C SER A 163 13.72 20.44 -5.34
N PRO A 164 13.91 21.45 -6.22
CA PRO A 164 13.82 22.86 -5.84
C PRO A 164 12.43 23.25 -5.34
N SER A 165 11.38 22.49 -5.71
CA SER A 165 10.02 22.70 -5.22
C SER A 165 9.87 22.46 -3.70
N ASN A 166 10.76 21.66 -3.09
CA ASN A 166 10.69 21.31 -1.68
C ASN A 166 11.27 22.38 -0.74
N PHE A 167 12.02 23.35 -1.26
CA PHE A 167 12.70 24.35 -0.45
C PHE A 167 12.08 25.74 -0.66
N PRO A 168 11.66 26.43 0.42
CA PRO A 168 11.05 27.75 0.30
C PRO A 168 11.89 28.78 -0.45
N ALA A 169 13.22 28.71 -0.33
CA ALA A 169 14.13 29.65 -0.98
C ALA A 169 14.21 29.49 -2.52
N THR A 170 13.80 28.33 -3.04
CA THR A 170 13.87 28.00 -4.48
C THR A 170 12.49 27.76 -5.10
N ASN A 171 11.42 27.91 -4.32
CA ASN A 171 10.05 27.72 -4.77
C ASN A 171 9.37 29.10 -4.97
N PRO A 172 9.06 29.50 -6.21
CA PRO A 172 8.49 30.81 -6.51
C PRO A 172 7.09 31.00 -5.90
N GLU A 173 6.25 29.96 -5.90
CA GLU A 173 4.89 30.02 -5.36
C GLU A 173 4.90 30.29 -3.85
N VAL A 174 5.83 29.64 -3.13
CA VAL A 174 6.01 29.86 -1.69
C VAL A 174 6.52 31.27 -1.42
N LEU A 175 7.49 31.76 -2.20
CA LEU A 175 8.02 33.11 -2.07
C LEU A 175 6.95 34.17 -2.36
N GLU A 176 6.16 33.99 -3.41
CA GLU A 176 5.05 34.87 -3.76
C GLU A 176 3.99 34.89 -2.67
N ALA A 177 3.54 33.72 -2.19
CA ALA A 177 2.60 33.62 -1.07
C ALA A 177 3.16 34.29 0.20
N THR A 178 4.45 34.13 0.46
CA THR A 178 5.14 34.78 1.59
C THR A 178 5.08 36.30 1.48
N LEU A 179 5.37 36.85 0.30
CA LEU A 179 5.32 38.29 0.06
C LEU A 179 3.89 38.82 0.16
N ARG A 180 2.94 38.15 -0.50
CA ARG A 180 1.51 38.51 -0.52
C ARG A 180 0.89 38.52 0.88
N GLU A 181 1.29 37.57 1.72
CA GLU A 181 0.73 37.36 3.04
C GLU A 181 1.62 37.86 4.18
N ALA A 182 2.69 38.61 3.86
CA ALA A 182 3.66 39.12 4.82
C ALA A 182 4.20 38.04 5.79
N GLY A 183 4.44 36.83 5.28
CA GLY A 183 4.97 35.68 6.03
C GLY A 183 3.95 34.88 6.84
N LEU A 184 2.66 35.22 6.79
CA LEU A 184 1.63 34.49 7.54
C LEU A 184 1.48 33.03 7.09
N ASN A 185 1.82 32.69 5.84
CA ASN A 185 1.88 31.32 5.34
C ASN A 185 2.78 30.42 6.20
N PHE A 186 3.96 30.88 6.63
CA PHE A 186 4.85 30.11 7.51
C PHE A 186 4.30 29.95 8.91
N THR A 187 3.63 30.97 9.45
CA THR A 187 3.01 30.88 10.78
C THR A 187 1.90 29.82 10.81
N ARG A 188 1.07 29.78 9.76
CA ARG A 188 0.03 28.75 9.60
C ARG A 188 0.66 27.37 9.36
N GLY A 189 1.65 27.28 8.47
CA GLY A 189 2.37 26.04 8.19
C GLY A 189 3.03 25.43 9.42
N PHE A 190 3.64 26.26 10.28
CA PHE A 190 4.21 25.81 11.56
C PHE A 190 3.13 25.33 12.52
N GLY A 191 1.96 25.98 12.55
CA GLY A 191 0.80 25.52 13.29
C GLY A 191 0.33 24.12 12.84
N TYR A 192 0.23 23.90 11.52
CA TYR A 192 -0.11 22.59 10.96
C TYR A 192 0.95 21.54 11.31
N TRP A 193 2.23 21.86 11.16
CA TRP A 193 3.32 20.95 11.54
C TRP A 193 3.27 20.55 13.03
N LEU A 194 3.02 21.51 13.92
CA LEU A 194 2.90 21.22 15.35
C LEU A 194 1.67 20.35 15.65
N GLU A 195 0.56 20.57 14.96
CA GLU A 195 -0.63 19.73 15.07
C GLU A 195 -0.36 18.30 14.58
N ASP A 196 0.29 18.15 13.43
CA ASP A 196 0.65 16.85 12.87
C ASP A 196 1.60 16.08 13.80
N MET A 197 2.61 16.76 14.34
CA MET A 197 3.52 16.19 15.35
C MET A 197 2.76 15.73 16.60
N ARG A 198 1.84 16.56 17.13
CA ARG A 198 1.01 16.20 18.27
C ARG A 198 0.18 14.95 17.97
N ARG A 199 -0.47 14.90 16.82
CA ARG A 199 -1.35 13.79 16.42
C ARG A 199 -0.59 12.49 16.21
N GLN A 200 0.60 12.55 15.61
CA GLN A 200 1.47 11.37 15.48
C GLN A 200 1.86 10.78 16.85
N VAL A 201 2.19 11.65 17.82
CA VAL A 201 2.55 11.19 19.18
C VAL A 201 1.34 10.64 19.94
N THR A 202 0.14 11.21 19.76
CA THR A 202 -1.07 10.73 20.47
C THR A 202 -1.79 9.59 19.74
N GLY A 203 -1.40 9.28 18.50
CA GLY A 203 -2.13 8.34 17.64
C GLY A 203 -3.48 8.87 17.16
N ASP A 204 -3.69 10.19 17.20
CA ASP A 204 -4.91 10.81 16.67
C ASP A 204 -4.98 10.63 15.15
N LYS A 205 -6.19 10.46 14.63
CA LYS A 205 -6.40 10.40 13.18
C LYS A 205 -6.11 11.75 12.49
N PRO A 206 -5.86 11.77 11.17
CA PRO A 206 -5.70 13.00 10.40
C PRO A 206 -6.87 13.97 10.58
N VAL A 207 -6.61 15.28 10.47
CA VAL A 207 -7.63 16.34 10.54
C VAL A 207 -8.73 16.10 9.50
N GLY A 208 -9.99 16.32 9.86
CA GLY A 208 -11.14 16.13 8.99
C GLY A 208 -11.64 14.68 8.93
N SER A 209 -10.87 13.70 9.42
CA SER A 209 -11.32 12.31 9.48
C SER A 209 -12.49 12.11 10.46
N GLU A 210 -12.65 13.00 11.43
CA GLU A 210 -13.79 13.06 12.35
C GLU A 210 -15.15 13.26 11.65
N ALA A 211 -15.16 13.81 10.42
CA ALA A 211 -16.38 13.92 9.61
C ALA A 211 -16.82 12.56 9.04
N PHE A 212 -15.90 11.59 8.94
CA PHE A 212 -16.12 10.28 8.35
C PHE A 212 -16.23 9.21 9.45
N VAL A 213 -17.45 9.04 9.95
CA VAL A 213 -17.79 8.08 11.01
C VAL A 213 -18.45 6.86 10.36
N PRO A 214 -17.79 5.67 10.37
CA PRO A 214 -18.40 4.45 9.87
C PRO A 214 -19.73 4.14 10.55
N GLY A 215 -20.73 3.75 9.76
CA GLY A 215 -22.11 3.54 10.18
C GLY A 215 -22.95 4.81 10.34
N ARG A 216 -22.38 6.01 10.15
CA ARG A 216 -23.14 7.29 10.22
C ARG A 216 -22.99 8.16 8.97
N THR A 217 -21.76 8.31 8.47
CA THR A 217 -21.46 9.11 7.28
C THR A 217 -20.73 8.33 6.19
N VAL A 218 -20.14 7.19 6.53
CA VAL A 218 -19.62 6.19 5.56
C VAL A 218 -20.11 4.79 5.96
N ALA A 219 -20.18 3.83 5.03
CA ALA A 219 -20.80 2.52 5.24
C ALA A 219 -22.21 2.61 5.82
N VAL A 220 -23.06 3.37 5.13
CA VAL A 220 -24.43 3.67 5.56
C VAL A 220 -25.48 2.88 4.79
N THR A 221 -25.09 1.96 3.91
CA THR A 221 -26.06 1.09 3.23
C THR A 221 -26.74 0.21 4.28
N PRO A 222 -28.08 0.24 4.40
CA PRO A 222 -28.78 -0.50 5.44
C PRO A 222 -28.51 -2.01 5.33
N GLY A 223 -28.09 -2.63 6.43
CA GLY A 223 -27.77 -4.05 6.50
C GLY A 223 -27.65 -4.50 7.95
N ASP A 224 -27.63 -5.81 8.14
CA ASP A 224 -27.56 -6.44 9.45
C ASP A 224 -26.45 -7.51 9.45
N VAL A 225 -25.76 -7.67 10.59
CA VAL A 225 -24.80 -8.78 10.76
C VAL A 225 -25.61 -10.06 10.96
N VAL A 226 -25.46 -11.02 10.05
CA VAL A 226 -26.24 -12.27 10.00
C VAL A 226 -25.44 -13.50 10.40
N TYR A 227 -24.12 -13.38 10.47
CA TYR A 227 -23.22 -14.43 10.96
C TYR A 227 -21.95 -13.78 11.53
N GLU A 228 -21.39 -14.39 12.58
CA GLU A 228 -20.14 -13.95 13.20
C GLU A 228 -19.33 -15.17 13.64
N ASN A 229 -18.01 -15.07 13.51
CA ASN A 229 -17.07 -15.99 14.16
C ASN A 229 -15.82 -15.23 14.63
N ARG A 230 -14.77 -15.96 15.05
CA ARG A 230 -13.53 -15.34 15.56
C ARG A 230 -12.78 -14.45 14.55
N LEU A 231 -13.11 -14.50 13.26
CA LEU A 231 -12.40 -13.82 12.18
C LEU A 231 -13.26 -12.86 11.37
N ILE A 232 -14.55 -13.14 11.20
CA ILE A 232 -15.45 -12.33 10.36
C ILE A 232 -16.78 -12.03 11.03
N GLU A 233 -17.33 -10.89 10.65
CA GLU A 233 -18.77 -10.63 10.62
C GLU A 233 -19.23 -10.71 9.16
N LEU A 234 -20.38 -11.34 8.91
CA LEU A 234 -21.02 -11.36 7.60
C LEU A 234 -22.22 -10.41 7.63
N ILE A 235 -22.19 -9.40 6.78
CA ILE A 235 -23.26 -8.41 6.65
C ILE A 235 -24.16 -8.83 5.50
N GLN A 236 -25.47 -8.91 5.73
CA GLN A 236 -26.48 -8.96 4.68
C GLN A 236 -27.13 -7.59 4.53
N TYR A 237 -27.10 -7.02 3.33
CA TYR A 237 -27.73 -5.73 3.07
C TYR A 237 -29.23 -5.88 2.80
N ARG A 238 -30.01 -4.91 3.27
CA ARG A 238 -31.46 -4.89 3.12
C ARG A 238 -31.84 -4.61 1.66
N PRO A 239 -32.71 -5.43 1.04
CA PRO A 239 -33.17 -5.18 -0.32
C PRO A 239 -33.84 -3.82 -0.45
N THR A 240 -33.62 -3.15 -1.58
CA THR A 240 -34.29 -1.89 -1.95
C THR A 240 -35.28 -2.06 -3.11
N THR A 241 -35.54 -3.30 -3.51
CA THR A 241 -36.43 -3.71 -4.62
C THR A 241 -37.47 -4.71 -4.12
N ASP A 242 -38.63 -4.79 -4.79
CA ASP A 242 -39.70 -5.73 -4.42
C ASP A 242 -39.31 -7.19 -4.64
N THR A 243 -38.46 -7.45 -5.64
CA THR A 243 -37.90 -8.77 -5.94
C THR A 243 -36.39 -8.67 -6.12
N VAL A 244 -35.72 -9.80 -5.91
CA VAL A 244 -34.27 -9.95 -6.06
C VAL A 244 -33.93 -11.16 -6.93
N HIS A 245 -32.72 -11.20 -7.47
CA HIS A 245 -32.18 -12.37 -8.16
C HIS A 245 -32.12 -13.58 -7.21
N GLU A 246 -32.40 -14.77 -7.74
CA GLU A 246 -32.40 -16.01 -6.96
C GLU A 246 -31.01 -16.34 -6.38
N GLN A 247 -29.95 -16.08 -7.16
CA GLN A 247 -28.57 -16.33 -6.74
C GLN A 247 -28.02 -15.10 -6.00
N PRO A 248 -27.60 -15.24 -4.73
CA PRO A 248 -27.03 -14.14 -3.97
C PRO A 248 -25.61 -13.81 -4.44
N LEU A 249 -25.11 -12.66 -4.01
CA LEU A 249 -23.76 -12.19 -4.28
C LEU A 249 -22.98 -11.98 -2.99
N LEU A 250 -21.84 -12.66 -2.84
CA LEU A 250 -20.91 -12.53 -1.72
C LEU A 250 -19.69 -11.70 -2.12
N ILE A 251 -19.45 -10.63 -1.37
CA ILE A 251 -18.27 -9.76 -1.50
C ILE A 251 -17.21 -10.18 -0.49
N VAL A 252 -16.00 -10.42 -0.99
CA VAL A 252 -14.79 -10.75 -0.22
C VAL A 252 -13.79 -9.58 -0.37
N PRO A 253 -13.81 -8.59 0.53
CA PRO A 253 -12.88 -7.46 0.46
C PRO A 253 -11.47 -7.87 0.93
N ALA A 254 -10.48 -7.04 0.63
CA ALA A 254 -9.16 -7.16 1.27
C ALA A 254 -9.26 -6.88 2.78
N TRP A 255 -8.37 -7.48 3.57
CA TRP A 255 -8.27 -7.23 5.02
C TRP A 255 -7.22 -6.17 5.40
N ILE A 256 -6.39 -5.71 4.45
CA ILE A 256 -5.45 -4.59 4.67
C ILE A 256 -6.23 -3.28 4.89
N MET A 257 -7.34 -3.11 4.15
CA MET A 257 -8.28 -2.02 4.30
C MET A 257 -9.59 -2.56 4.87
N LYS A 258 -10.46 -1.67 5.38
CA LYS A 258 -11.80 -2.08 5.84
C LYS A 258 -12.75 -2.26 4.65
N TYR A 259 -13.76 -3.12 4.83
CA TYR A 259 -14.72 -3.48 3.78
C TYR A 259 -15.42 -2.26 3.13
N TYR A 260 -15.58 -1.17 3.88
CA TYR A 260 -16.32 0.02 3.48
C TYR A 260 -15.68 0.82 2.34
N ILE A 261 -14.50 0.45 1.83
CA ILE A 261 -14.03 0.97 0.54
C ILE A 261 -15.01 0.64 -0.59
N LEU A 262 -15.77 -0.45 -0.46
CA LEU A 262 -16.83 -0.85 -1.39
C LEU A 262 -18.21 -0.27 -1.01
N ASP A 263 -18.30 0.43 0.13
CA ASP A 263 -19.52 1.04 0.67
C ASP A 263 -19.18 2.38 1.35
N LEU A 264 -18.67 3.34 0.57
CA LEU A 264 -18.21 4.63 1.09
C LEU A 264 -19.39 5.56 1.42
N SER A 265 -19.80 6.41 0.50
CA SER A 265 -20.99 7.27 0.61
C SER A 265 -22.11 6.75 -0.29
N PRO A 266 -23.37 7.21 -0.11
CA PRO A 266 -24.49 6.79 -0.96
C PRO A 266 -24.25 6.99 -2.46
N GLU A 267 -23.46 7.99 -2.84
CA GLU A 267 -23.19 8.36 -4.23
C GLU A 267 -22.11 7.50 -4.90
N ASN A 268 -21.28 6.80 -4.11
CA ASN A 268 -20.15 6.02 -4.62
C ASN A 268 -20.02 4.62 -3.98
N SER A 269 -21.12 4.09 -3.44
CA SER A 269 -21.19 2.74 -2.88
C SER A 269 -21.49 1.69 -3.96
N LEU A 270 -20.55 0.77 -4.17
CA LEU A 270 -20.74 -0.41 -5.01
C LEU A 270 -21.80 -1.34 -4.40
N VAL A 271 -21.79 -1.49 -3.07
CA VAL A 271 -22.78 -2.29 -2.35
C VAL A 271 -24.20 -1.76 -2.60
N ALA A 272 -24.43 -0.46 -2.37
CA ALA A 272 -25.73 0.16 -2.60
C ALA A 272 -26.18 0.01 -4.05
N HIS A 273 -25.24 0.19 -4.99
CA HIS A 273 -25.52 -0.04 -6.40
C HIS A 273 -26.00 -1.48 -6.67
N LEU A 274 -25.27 -2.50 -6.20
CA LEU A 274 -25.63 -3.90 -6.41
C LEU A 274 -26.97 -4.27 -5.76
N VAL A 275 -27.24 -3.76 -4.56
CA VAL A 275 -28.55 -3.91 -3.89
C VAL A 275 -29.66 -3.28 -4.74
N SER A 276 -29.43 -2.08 -5.30
CA SER A 276 -30.41 -1.41 -6.17
C SER A 276 -30.66 -2.14 -7.49
N GLN A 277 -29.69 -2.94 -7.97
CA GLN A 277 -29.83 -3.80 -9.15
C GLN A 277 -30.57 -5.12 -8.84
N GLY A 278 -31.07 -5.28 -7.61
CA GLY A 278 -31.85 -6.44 -7.19
C GLY A 278 -31.02 -7.64 -6.78
N PHE A 279 -29.73 -7.50 -6.45
CA PHE A 279 -28.97 -8.60 -5.85
C PHE A 279 -29.23 -8.72 -4.35
N SER A 280 -29.32 -9.95 -3.84
CA SER A 280 -29.14 -10.21 -2.41
C SER A 280 -27.64 -10.15 -2.10
N VAL A 281 -27.18 -9.03 -1.56
CA VAL A 281 -25.74 -8.76 -1.35
C VAL A 281 -25.33 -9.10 0.07
N PHE A 282 -24.24 -9.86 0.18
CA PHE A 282 -23.53 -10.16 1.40
C PHE A 282 -22.10 -9.63 1.32
N CYS A 283 -21.53 -9.17 2.43
CA CYS A 283 -20.13 -8.72 2.47
C CYS A 283 -19.44 -9.17 3.75
N ILE A 284 -18.23 -9.68 3.61
CA ILE A 284 -17.37 -10.04 4.74
C ILE A 284 -16.77 -8.77 5.34
N SER A 285 -16.99 -8.56 6.64
CA SER A 285 -16.26 -7.60 7.47
C SER A 285 -15.21 -8.35 8.28
N TRP A 286 -13.93 -8.16 7.93
CA TRP A 286 -12.82 -8.82 8.62
C TRP A 286 -12.56 -8.19 9.99
N LYS A 287 -12.27 -9.04 10.99
CA LYS A 287 -11.76 -8.60 12.29
C LYS A 287 -10.41 -7.90 12.12
N ASN A 288 -10.22 -6.80 12.83
CA ASN A 288 -8.90 -6.18 12.96
C ASN A 288 -8.06 -7.04 13.93
N PRO A 289 -6.95 -7.66 13.50
CA PRO A 289 -6.23 -8.62 14.32
C PRO A 289 -5.61 -7.95 15.55
N GLY A 290 -5.74 -8.59 16.71
CA GLY A 290 -5.01 -8.27 17.93
C GLY A 290 -3.95 -9.34 18.24
N GLU A 291 -3.44 -9.33 19.47
CA GLU A 291 -2.44 -10.30 19.93
C GLU A 291 -2.92 -11.75 19.81
N ALA A 292 -4.21 -12.01 20.06
CA ALA A 292 -4.80 -13.34 19.98
C ALA A 292 -4.82 -13.92 18.55
N GLU A 293 -4.67 -13.07 17.53
CA GLU A 293 -4.68 -13.44 16.12
C GLU A 293 -3.27 -13.65 15.55
N ARG A 294 -2.21 -13.55 16.37
CA ARG A 294 -0.80 -13.66 15.96
C ARG A 294 -0.45 -14.92 15.16
N ASP A 295 -1.14 -16.02 15.45
CA ASP A 295 -0.87 -17.33 14.85
C ASP A 295 -1.90 -17.70 13.75
N LEU A 296 -2.73 -16.74 13.32
CA LEU A 296 -3.63 -16.96 12.19
C LEU A 296 -2.84 -17.15 10.89
N THR A 297 -3.18 -18.19 10.16
CA THR A 297 -2.59 -18.53 8.86
C THR A 297 -3.51 -18.11 7.73
N LEU A 298 -2.98 -18.09 6.49
CA LEU A 298 -3.79 -17.86 5.29
C LEU A 298 -4.93 -18.91 5.15
N ASP A 299 -4.70 -20.14 5.62
CA ASP A 299 -5.73 -21.19 5.60
C ASP A 299 -6.89 -20.88 6.55
N ASP A 300 -6.62 -20.22 7.69
CA ASP A 300 -7.68 -19.77 8.59
C ASP A 300 -8.56 -18.72 7.93
N TYR A 301 -7.99 -17.78 7.16
CA TYR A 301 -8.75 -16.80 6.38
C TYR A 301 -9.60 -17.45 5.29
N ARG A 302 -9.10 -18.52 4.66
CA ARG A 302 -9.89 -19.31 3.71
C ARG A 302 -11.08 -19.98 4.39
N ARG A 303 -10.82 -20.71 5.49
CA ARG A 303 -11.81 -21.56 6.17
C ARG A 303 -12.81 -20.77 7.01
N LEU A 304 -12.30 -19.92 7.91
CA LEU A 304 -13.12 -19.11 8.81
C LEU A 304 -13.64 -17.83 8.15
N GLY A 305 -13.07 -17.43 7.01
CA GLY A 305 -13.56 -16.32 6.21
C GLY A 305 -14.47 -16.79 5.08
N VAL A 306 -13.87 -17.05 3.91
CA VAL A 306 -14.61 -17.26 2.66
C VAL A 306 -15.54 -18.47 2.71
N GLU A 307 -15.06 -19.63 3.17
CA GLU A 307 -15.87 -20.86 3.21
C GLU A 307 -17.00 -20.76 4.25
N ALA A 308 -16.70 -20.26 5.46
CA ALA A 308 -17.74 -20.02 6.48
C ALA A 308 -18.80 -19.01 6.02
N ALA A 309 -18.41 -17.96 5.30
CA ALA A 309 -19.35 -17.01 4.72
C ALA A 309 -20.24 -17.65 3.66
N LEU A 310 -19.68 -18.48 2.78
CA LEU A 310 -20.46 -19.24 1.79
C LEU A 310 -21.46 -20.19 2.45
N ASP A 311 -21.04 -20.92 3.50
CA ASP A 311 -21.92 -21.80 4.28
C ASP A 311 -23.08 -21.00 4.92
N ALA A 312 -22.80 -19.82 5.49
CA ALA A 312 -23.82 -18.95 6.06
C ALA A 312 -24.78 -18.39 5.01
N VAL A 313 -24.29 -17.94 3.85
CA VAL A 313 -25.13 -17.47 2.73
C VAL A 313 -26.06 -18.58 2.25
N GLU A 314 -25.56 -19.79 2.06
CA GLU A 314 -26.36 -20.94 1.65
C GLU A 314 -27.41 -21.31 2.71
N ALA A 315 -27.06 -21.28 4.00
CA ALA A 315 -27.99 -21.54 5.09
C ALA A 315 -29.12 -20.50 5.19
N ILE A 316 -28.82 -19.23 4.92
CA ILE A 316 -29.79 -18.13 4.99
C ILE A 316 -30.71 -18.12 3.76
N THR A 317 -30.15 -18.30 2.57
CA THR A 317 -30.87 -18.09 1.31
C THR A 317 -31.44 -19.38 0.72
N GLY A 318 -30.89 -20.54 1.10
CA GLY A 318 -31.17 -21.83 0.45
C GLY A 318 -30.60 -21.95 -0.97
N ALA A 319 -29.85 -20.95 -1.45
CA ALA A 319 -29.31 -20.93 -2.80
C ALA A 319 -28.12 -21.90 -2.92
N ARG A 320 -28.21 -22.83 -3.88
CA ARG A 320 -27.11 -23.78 -4.18
C ARG A 320 -25.90 -23.15 -4.87
N HIS A 321 -26.09 -21.96 -5.43
CA HIS A 321 -25.14 -21.28 -6.27
C HIS A 321 -25.05 -19.80 -5.88
N VAL A 322 -23.84 -19.33 -5.61
CA VAL A 322 -23.55 -17.98 -5.13
C VAL A 322 -22.59 -17.29 -6.09
N HIS A 323 -22.91 -16.07 -6.52
CA HIS A 323 -21.96 -15.22 -7.23
C HIS A 323 -20.97 -14.64 -6.22
N THR A 324 -19.69 -14.57 -6.58
CA THR A 324 -18.65 -14.05 -5.69
C THR A 324 -17.89 -12.90 -6.33
N ALA A 325 -17.55 -11.89 -5.54
CA ALA A 325 -16.73 -10.76 -5.97
C ALA A 325 -15.60 -10.53 -4.96
N GLY A 326 -14.36 -10.64 -5.40
CA GLY A 326 -13.17 -10.43 -4.57
C GLY A 326 -12.45 -9.15 -4.93
N TYR A 327 -12.09 -8.34 -3.94
CA TYR A 327 -11.39 -7.05 -4.14
C TYR A 327 -9.96 -7.09 -3.59
N CYS A 328 -9.00 -6.71 -4.42
CA CYS A 328 -7.57 -6.67 -4.09
C CYS A 328 -7.11 -8.02 -3.49
N LEU A 329 -6.48 -8.02 -2.32
CA LEU A 329 -6.03 -9.23 -1.62
C LEU A 329 -7.19 -10.20 -1.28
N GLY A 330 -8.42 -9.67 -1.10
CA GLY A 330 -9.61 -10.49 -0.93
C GLY A 330 -9.95 -11.30 -2.18
N GLY A 331 -9.63 -10.79 -3.37
CA GLY A 331 -9.76 -11.53 -4.63
C GLY A 331 -8.69 -12.62 -4.79
N THR A 332 -7.46 -12.36 -4.35
CA THR A 332 -6.42 -13.40 -4.28
C THR A 332 -6.85 -14.54 -3.35
N LEU A 333 -7.37 -14.22 -2.16
CA LEU A 333 -7.90 -15.22 -1.22
C LEU A 333 -9.11 -15.97 -1.79
N LEU A 334 -10.04 -15.26 -2.46
CA LEU A 334 -11.20 -15.87 -3.11
C LEU A 334 -10.78 -16.86 -4.20
N ALA A 335 -9.76 -16.53 -4.99
CA ALA A 335 -9.22 -17.45 -5.99
C ALA A 335 -8.64 -18.73 -5.34
N PHE A 336 -7.92 -18.60 -4.21
CA PHE A 336 -7.43 -19.75 -3.45
C PHE A 336 -8.58 -20.60 -2.88
N ALA A 337 -9.60 -19.96 -2.31
CA ALA A 337 -10.78 -20.64 -1.77
C ALA A 337 -11.54 -21.39 -2.88
N ALA A 338 -11.76 -20.73 -4.03
CA ALA A 338 -12.42 -21.34 -5.18
C ALA A 338 -11.66 -22.57 -5.70
N ALA A 339 -10.33 -22.49 -5.80
CA ALA A 339 -9.50 -23.63 -6.19
C ALA A 339 -9.58 -24.78 -5.18
N ALA A 340 -9.53 -24.47 -3.87
CA ALA A 340 -9.63 -25.47 -2.81
C ALA A 340 -11.01 -26.17 -2.79
N LEU A 341 -12.09 -25.41 -2.98
CA LEU A 341 -13.46 -25.93 -3.10
C LEU A 341 -13.60 -26.83 -4.32
N ALA A 342 -13.16 -26.37 -5.49
CA ALA A 342 -13.19 -27.16 -6.73
C ALA A 342 -12.42 -28.48 -6.62
N GLY A 343 -11.27 -28.47 -5.94
CA GLY A 343 -10.47 -29.66 -5.65
C GLY A 343 -11.20 -30.70 -4.78
N ARG A 344 -12.17 -30.27 -3.97
CA ARG A 344 -13.06 -31.16 -3.19
C ARG A 344 -14.36 -31.52 -3.90
N GLY A 345 -14.53 -31.08 -5.15
CA GLY A 345 -15.76 -31.28 -5.92
C GLY A 345 -16.90 -30.33 -5.55
N ASP A 346 -16.63 -29.32 -4.73
CA ASP A 346 -17.62 -28.30 -4.36
C ASP A 346 -17.78 -27.29 -5.50
N ARG A 347 -19.02 -27.09 -5.96
CA ARG A 347 -19.38 -26.28 -7.14
C ARG A 347 -20.37 -25.16 -6.80
N ARG A 348 -20.43 -24.74 -5.53
CA ARG A 348 -21.38 -23.70 -5.08
C ARG A 348 -21.07 -22.29 -5.60
N ILE A 349 -19.84 -22.02 -6.05
CA ILE A 349 -19.52 -20.72 -6.67
C ILE A 349 -20.03 -20.71 -8.11
N ALA A 350 -21.04 -19.87 -8.39
CA ALA A 350 -21.68 -19.74 -9.70
C ALA A 350 -20.82 -18.94 -10.68
N SER A 351 -20.25 -17.84 -10.18
CA SER A 351 -19.29 -17.01 -10.89
C SER A 351 -18.34 -16.35 -9.90
N MET A 352 -17.18 -15.92 -10.39
CA MET A 352 -16.15 -15.24 -9.61
C MET A 352 -15.67 -14.00 -10.37
N THR A 353 -15.86 -12.83 -9.76
CA THR A 353 -15.40 -11.54 -10.26
C THR A 353 -14.19 -11.09 -9.45
N LEU A 354 -13.09 -10.73 -10.12
CA LEU A 354 -11.84 -10.30 -9.49
C LEU A 354 -11.59 -8.82 -9.79
N LEU A 355 -11.69 -7.98 -8.75
CA LEU A 355 -11.54 -6.53 -8.84
C LEU A 355 -10.17 -6.13 -8.33
N ALA A 356 -9.28 -5.69 -9.24
CA ALA A 356 -7.90 -5.30 -8.90
C ALA A 356 -7.16 -6.36 -8.07
N ALA A 357 -7.41 -7.64 -8.33
CA ALA A 357 -6.85 -8.76 -7.58
C ALA A 357 -5.78 -9.48 -8.40
N GLN A 358 -4.61 -9.66 -7.80
CA GLN A 358 -3.48 -10.33 -8.42
C GLN A 358 -3.49 -11.82 -8.07
N VAL A 359 -3.30 -12.68 -9.08
CA VAL A 359 -3.17 -14.14 -8.92
C VAL A 359 -1.81 -14.65 -9.37
N ASP A 360 -1.12 -13.87 -10.22
CA ASP A 360 0.26 -14.11 -10.65
C ASP A 360 1.16 -13.03 -10.04
N PHE A 361 2.07 -13.46 -9.16
CA PHE A 361 3.00 -12.59 -8.43
C PHE A 361 4.43 -12.67 -8.99
N THR A 362 4.64 -13.20 -10.21
CA THR A 362 5.98 -13.42 -10.77
C THR A 362 6.82 -12.14 -10.87
N GLU A 363 6.19 -10.99 -11.12
CA GLU A 363 6.87 -9.70 -11.29
C GLU A 363 6.71 -8.74 -10.09
N ALA A 364 6.03 -9.19 -9.01
CA ALA A 364 5.63 -8.37 -7.86
C ALA A 364 6.79 -7.90 -6.97
#